data_AF-A0A7V9LBU2-F1
#
_entry.id   AF-A0A7V9LBU2-F1
#
_cell.length_a   1.000
_cell.length_b   1.000
_cell.length_c   1.000
_cell.angle_alpha   90.00
_cell.angle_beta   90.00
_cell.angle_gamma   90.00
#
_symmetry.space_group_name_H-M   'P 1'
#
loop_
_entity.id
_entity.type
_entity.pdbx_description
1 polymer ?
#
loop_
_entity_poly.entity_id
_entity_poly.type
_entity_poly.pdbx_seq_one_letter_code
_entity_poly.pdbx_strand_id
1 'polypeptide(L)'
;MSDPMVLLRRLLAAWRASRDPALEPLIDKAGIAVARGREAITGQDLEGHWHEVAKGRDIGDVDRLLDASWKIDRRTAVKRIGELAGFSPDPRITRGLAEIGRTFYGFDESDVHDKIAKLITRLPSTRLLPSIDAIEAARPDHTTRMIYSEARDAIEQLMTTAADPALIERARVELGSDDDLAALLAQHAANPGDLALRAVIADRLQAAGDPRGEFIALQLDGGPAALRRANQLLATHTAAWIGPLPGVAPELTRFERGFLVAAHVDLHAAQLERSADRPEWSTIEELGVDGKTANVAALVARMPLLRRFSGPRWAVEQLVAAGAGKRLQAIVTTDGYLPPASESFPALAVLLWRETWSPMAKRMKLAKELGVRVVGQLQVSPDAIVSLLKATRTIGLELRVSWGANAIGLTIPSWQIRVAADRSHAELQSNGGRYALDDGGMLLEALADAGVPRLVVRSPSPRTRAAAEQITATKIEILEGRFDFLG
;
A
#
# COMPACT_ATOMS: atom_id res chain seq x y z
N MET A 1 2.38 -32.58 14.74
CA MET A 1 1.67 -32.16 13.51
C MET A 1 2.00 -33.16 12.43
N SER A 2 1.01 -33.58 11.64
CA SER A 2 1.26 -34.44 10.47
C SER A 2 2.14 -33.69 9.47
N ASP A 3 2.96 -34.43 8.69
CA ASP A 3 3.71 -33.84 7.56
C ASP A 3 2.73 -33.14 6.60
N PRO A 4 2.88 -31.82 6.35
CA PRO A 4 2.00 -31.07 5.44
C PRO A 4 1.86 -31.70 4.06
N MET A 5 2.91 -32.35 3.54
CA MET A 5 2.86 -33.02 2.24
C MET A 5 1.93 -34.24 2.27
N VAL A 6 1.91 -35.01 3.35
CA VAL A 6 1.01 -36.15 3.51
C VAL A 6 -0.44 -35.68 3.58
N LEU A 7 -0.71 -34.60 4.33
CA LEU A 7 -2.04 -34.01 4.40
C LEU A 7 -2.50 -33.50 3.02
N LEU A 8 -1.65 -32.74 2.32
CA LEU A 8 -1.94 -32.22 0.97
C LEU A 8 -2.29 -33.35 -0.01
N ARG A 9 -1.52 -34.45 -0.03
CA ARG A 9 -1.81 -35.62 -0.88
C ARG A 9 -3.18 -36.22 -0.59
N ARG A 10 -3.55 -36.34 0.68
CA ARG A 10 -4.85 -36.89 1.10
C ARG A 10 -6.00 -35.97 0.70
N LEU A 11 -5.85 -34.66 0.91
CA LEU A 11 -6.85 -33.67 0.51
C LEU A 11 -7.05 -33.65 -1.01
N LEU A 12 -5.97 -33.64 -1.79
CA LEU A 12 -6.05 -33.70 -3.27
C LEU A 12 -6.69 -35.00 -3.76
N ALA A 13 -6.36 -36.14 -3.15
CA ALA A 13 -7.00 -37.42 -3.50
C ALA A 13 -8.51 -37.38 -3.21
N ALA A 14 -8.92 -36.87 -2.05
CA ALA A 14 -10.31 -36.71 -1.68
C ALA A 14 -11.06 -35.75 -2.62
N TRP A 15 -10.44 -34.61 -2.99
CA TRP A 15 -11.04 -33.65 -3.92
C TRP A 15 -11.16 -34.21 -5.34
N ARG A 16 -10.19 -34.99 -5.81
CA ARG A 16 -10.30 -35.65 -7.13
C ARG A 16 -11.47 -36.62 -7.21
N ALA A 17 -11.73 -37.34 -6.12
CA ALA A 17 -12.82 -38.30 -6.04
C ALA A 17 -14.19 -37.63 -5.87
N SER A 18 -14.26 -36.55 -5.08
CA SER A 18 -15.53 -35.94 -4.66
C SER A 18 -15.91 -34.67 -5.39
N ARG A 19 -14.90 -33.91 -5.85
CA ARG A 19 -14.99 -32.51 -6.31
C ARG A 19 -15.65 -31.59 -5.27
N ASP A 20 -15.56 -31.95 -3.98
CA ASP A 20 -16.16 -31.17 -2.90
C ASP A 20 -15.45 -29.81 -2.74
N PRO A 21 -16.14 -28.67 -2.94
CA PRO A 21 -15.54 -27.34 -2.79
C PRO A 21 -15.07 -27.06 -1.35
N ALA A 22 -15.56 -27.77 -0.34
CA ALA A 22 -15.12 -27.62 1.06
C ALA A 22 -13.65 -28.04 1.28
N LEU A 23 -13.09 -28.87 0.39
CA LEU A 23 -11.69 -29.28 0.45
C LEU A 23 -10.74 -28.23 -0.12
N GLU A 24 -11.19 -27.35 -1.03
CA GLU A 24 -10.30 -26.46 -1.77
C GLU A 24 -9.57 -25.45 -0.87
N PRO A 25 -10.21 -24.75 0.10
CA PRO A 25 -9.50 -23.87 1.02
C PRO A 25 -8.45 -24.60 1.87
N LEU A 26 -8.71 -25.88 2.20
CA LEU A 26 -7.77 -26.72 2.95
C LEU A 26 -6.59 -27.15 2.07
N ILE A 27 -6.84 -27.44 0.80
CA ILE A 27 -5.79 -27.72 -0.20
C ILE A 27 -4.91 -26.49 -0.41
N ASP A 28 -5.52 -25.29 -0.55
CA ASP A 28 -4.79 -24.02 -0.66
C ASP A 28 -3.83 -23.86 0.54
N LYS A 29 -4.34 -23.99 1.77
CA LYS A 29 -3.54 -23.88 3.01
C LYS A 29 -2.42 -24.92 3.10
N ALA A 30 -2.74 -26.19 2.87
CA ALA A 30 -1.76 -27.27 2.93
C ALA A 30 -0.68 -27.11 1.85
N GLY A 31 -1.08 -26.65 0.66
CA GLY A 31 -0.18 -26.33 -0.45
C GLY A 31 0.85 -25.28 -0.09
N ILE A 32 0.39 -24.14 0.43
CA ILE A 32 1.25 -23.05 0.88
C ILE A 32 2.20 -23.53 2.00
N ALA A 33 1.70 -24.30 2.96
CA ALA A 33 2.51 -24.87 4.04
C ALA A 33 3.65 -25.77 3.50
N VAL A 34 3.39 -26.57 2.46
CA VAL A 34 4.41 -27.39 1.79
C VAL A 34 5.42 -26.52 1.03
N ALA A 35 4.96 -25.51 0.29
CA ALA A 35 5.82 -24.66 -0.53
C ALA A 35 6.84 -23.87 0.30
N ARG A 36 6.52 -23.51 1.54
CA ARG A 36 7.40 -22.79 2.48
C ARG A 36 8.66 -23.53 2.87
N GLY A 37 8.62 -24.86 2.87
CA GLY A 37 9.81 -25.68 3.12
C GLY A 37 10.77 -25.71 1.93
N ARG A 38 10.47 -24.99 0.84
CA ARG A 38 11.18 -25.05 -0.45
C ARG A 38 11.70 -23.67 -0.84
N GLU A 39 12.74 -23.67 -1.66
CA GLU A 39 13.31 -22.44 -2.21
C GLU A 39 12.33 -21.75 -3.18
N ALA A 40 12.20 -20.44 -3.04
CA ALA A 40 11.38 -19.62 -3.93
C ALA A 40 11.98 -19.51 -5.33
N ILE A 41 11.14 -19.50 -6.36
CA ILE A 41 11.58 -19.37 -7.75
C ILE A 41 11.80 -17.90 -8.07
N THR A 42 13.06 -17.45 -7.92
CA THR A 42 13.50 -16.06 -8.16
C THR A 42 14.88 -16.04 -8.85
N GLY A 43 15.36 -14.87 -9.25
CA GLY A 43 16.73 -14.68 -9.75
C GLY A 43 16.81 -14.20 -11.21
N GLN A 44 18.05 -14.10 -11.73
CA GLN A 44 18.33 -13.64 -13.10
C GLN A 44 17.86 -14.63 -14.16
N ASP A 45 17.93 -15.93 -13.88
CA ASP A 45 17.39 -17.00 -14.74
C ASP A 45 16.06 -17.56 -14.19
N LEU A 46 15.09 -16.66 -14.03
CA LEU A 46 13.77 -17.03 -13.51
C LEU A 46 13.10 -18.11 -14.36
N GLU A 47 13.13 -17.98 -15.70
CA GLU A 47 12.44 -18.93 -16.59
C GLU A 47 13.11 -20.30 -16.62
N GLY A 48 14.45 -20.36 -16.65
CA GLY A 48 15.17 -21.64 -16.59
C GLY A 48 14.82 -22.40 -15.32
N HIS A 49 14.93 -21.73 -14.17
CA HIS A 49 14.59 -22.31 -12.87
C HIS A 49 13.10 -22.70 -12.79
N TRP A 50 12.19 -21.86 -13.29
CA TRP A 50 10.75 -22.15 -13.29
C TRP A 50 10.45 -23.44 -14.08
N HIS A 51 11.01 -23.57 -15.29
CA HIS A 51 10.81 -24.75 -16.14
C HIS A 51 11.43 -26.03 -15.55
N GLU A 52 12.59 -25.92 -14.91
CA GLU A 52 13.22 -27.06 -14.22
C GLU A 52 12.32 -27.60 -13.11
N VAL A 53 11.78 -26.70 -12.28
CA VAL A 53 10.84 -27.05 -11.22
C VAL A 53 9.54 -27.65 -11.79
N ALA A 54 8.94 -27.00 -12.80
CA ALA A 54 7.69 -27.45 -13.40
C ALA A 54 7.81 -28.86 -14.03
N LYS A 55 8.97 -29.18 -14.61
CA LYS A 55 9.24 -30.50 -15.21
C LYS A 55 9.18 -31.64 -14.17
N GLY A 56 9.50 -31.36 -12.91
CA GLY A 56 9.40 -32.33 -11.81
C GLY A 56 7.96 -32.77 -11.51
N ARG A 57 6.97 -31.93 -11.86
CA ARG A 57 5.53 -32.17 -11.61
C ARG A 57 5.20 -32.54 -10.15
N ASP A 58 5.98 -32.03 -9.21
CA ASP A 58 5.72 -32.24 -7.78
C ASP A 58 4.57 -31.32 -7.33
N ILE A 59 3.52 -31.91 -6.76
CA ILE A 59 2.37 -31.17 -6.21
C ILE A 59 2.76 -30.17 -5.11
N GLY A 60 3.92 -30.35 -4.46
CA GLY A 60 4.44 -29.38 -3.49
C GLY A 60 5.02 -28.11 -4.11
N ASP A 61 5.23 -28.10 -5.43
CA ASP A 61 5.78 -26.96 -6.16
C ASP A 61 4.73 -26.06 -6.80
N VAL A 62 3.46 -26.48 -6.78
CA VAL A 62 2.37 -25.76 -7.45
C VAL A 62 2.28 -24.30 -6.98
N ASP A 63 2.25 -24.05 -5.67
CA ASP A 63 2.11 -22.68 -5.16
C ASP A 63 3.34 -21.81 -5.47
N ARG A 64 4.58 -22.32 -5.33
CA ARG A 64 5.78 -21.53 -5.70
C ARG A 64 5.90 -21.27 -7.20
N LEU A 65 5.35 -22.16 -8.05
CA LEU A 65 5.28 -21.93 -9.50
C LEU A 65 4.24 -20.85 -9.85
N LEU A 66 3.12 -20.81 -9.13
CA LEU A 66 2.08 -19.79 -9.31
C LEU A 66 2.52 -18.43 -8.74
N ASP A 67 3.26 -18.42 -7.63
CA ASP A 67 3.77 -17.20 -6.97
C ASP A 67 4.97 -16.56 -7.70
N ALA A 68 5.64 -17.28 -8.60
CA ALA A 68 6.71 -16.73 -9.41
C ALA A 68 6.20 -15.54 -10.27
N SER A 69 7.06 -14.58 -10.62
CA SER A 69 6.63 -13.41 -11.41
C SER A 69 5.99 -13.82 -12.74
N TRP A 70 4.80 -13.27 -13.03
CA TRP A 70 4.06 -13.40 -14.30
C TRP A 70 4.07 -12.12 -15.15
N LYS A 71 4.98 -11.18 -14.83
CA LYS A 71 5.29 -10.03 -15.71
C LYS A 71 6.17 -10.50 -16.88
N ILE A 72 5.58 -11.32 -17.75
CA ILE A 72 6.26 -12.01 -18.84
C ILE A 72 5.52 -11.77 -20.15
N ASP A 73 6.18 -12.02 -21.27
CA ASP A 73 5.52 -11.95 -22.57
C ASP A 73 4.51 -13.09 -22.76
N ARG A 74 3.58 -12.87 -23.69
CA ARG A 74 2.50 -13.80 -24.02
C ARG A 74 2.98 -15.23 -24.30
N ARG A 75 4.08 -15.42 -25.04
CA ARG A 75 4.55 -16.76 -25.43
C ARG A 75 5.05 -17.53 -24.21
N THR A 76 5.78 -16.85 -23.33
CA THR A 76 6.27 -17.42 -22.08
C THR A 76 5.09 -17.79 -21.16
N ALA A 77 4.07 -16.94 -21.04
CA ALA A 77 2.86 -17.25 -20.27
C ALA A 77 2.13 -18.50 -20.80
N VAL A 78 1.91 -18.60 -22.11
CA VAL A 78 1.28 -19.77 -22.74
C VAL A 78 2.09 -21.05 -22.47
N LYS A 79 3.42 -20.97 -22.53
CA LYS A 79 4.30 -22.12 -22.23
C LYS A 79 4.15 -22.55 -20.77
N ARG A 80 4.19 -21.62 -19.81
CA ARG A 80 3.98 -21.91 -18.39
C ARG A 80 2.63 -22.58 -18.12
N ILE A 81 1.55 -22.07 -18.72
CA ILE A 81 0.21 -22.67 -18.60
C ILE A 81 0.20 -24.11 -19.16
N GLY A 82 0.89 -24.34 -20.28
CA GLY A 82 1.03 -25.67 -20.87
C GLY A 82 1.74 -26.67 -19.95
N GLU A 83 2.77 -26.23 -19.22
CA GLU A 83 3.48 -27.07 -18.25
C GLU A 83 2.64 -27.35 -17.01
N LEU A 84 1.93 -26.34 -16.48
CA LEU A 84 0.96 -26.51 -15.38
C LEU A 84 -0.17 -27.47 -15.76
N ALA A 85 -0.63 -27.46 -17.01
CA ALA A 85 -1.64 -28.40 -17.51
C ALA A 85 -1.16 -29.87 -17.52
N GLY A 86 0.14 -30.12 -17.34
CA GLY A 86 0.74 -31.45 -17.22
C GLY A 86 0.73 -32.03 -15.80
N PHE A 87 0.35 -31.25 -14.79
CA PHE A 87 0.24 -31.72 -13.41
C PHE A 87 -0.98 -32.62 -13.22
N SER A 88 -0.98 -33.42 -12.15
CA SER A 88 -2.19 -34.12 -11.71
C SER A 88 -3.29 -33.11 -11.37
N PRO A 89 -4.59 -33.43 -11.57
CA PRO A 89 -5.70 -32.53 -11.25
C PRO A 89 -5.55 -31.86 -9.89
N ASP A 90 -5.51 -30.54 -9.87
CA ASP A 90 -5.26 -29.74 -8.66
C ASP A 90 -6.03 -28.41 -8.77
N PRO A 91 -6.94 -28.11 -7.81
CA PRO A 91 -7.75 -26.89 -7.88
C PRO A 91 -6.92 -25.62 -7.75
N ARG A 92 -5.73 -25.69 -7.13
CA ARG A 92 -4.84 -24.52 -6.98
C ARG A 92 -4.38 -23.98 -8.33
N ILE A 93 -4.18 -24.86 -9.31
CA ILE A 93 -3.67 -24.48 -10.64
C ILE A 93 -4.69 -23.61 -11.37
N THR A 94 -5.95 -24.04 -11.48
CA THR A 94 -6.98 -23.26 -12.17
C THR A 94 -7.33 -21.99 -11.43
N ARG A 95 -7.37 -22.02 -10.09
CA ARG A 95 -7.56 -20.81 -9.26
C ARG A 95 -6.43 -19.80 -9.46
N GLY A 96 -5.18 -20.23 -9.33
CA GLY A 96 -4.02 -19.37 -9.50
C GLY A 96 -3.96 -18.77 -10.90
N LEU A 97 -4.21 -19.58 -11.93
CA LEU A 97 -4.24 -19.10 -13.31
C LEU A 97 -5.41 -18.16 -13.61
N ALA A 98 -6.57 -18.32 -12.97
CA ALA A 98 -7.66 -17.36 -13.11
C ALA A 98 -7.26 -15.99 -12.52
N GLU A 99 -6.60 -15.95 -11.36
CA GLU A 99 -6.10 -14.70 -10.79
C GLU A 99 -4.99 -14.07 -11.65
N ILE A 100 -4.06 -14.87 -12.16
CA ILE A 100 -3.04 -14.42 -13.12
C ILE A 100 -3.69 -13.87 -14.40
N GLY A 101 -4.74 -14.51 -14.91
CA GLY A 101 -5.47 -14.06 -16.09
C GLY A 101 -6.02 -12.64 -15.96
N ARG A 102 -6.30 -12.16 -14.74
CA ARG A 102 -6.77 -10.79 -14.49
C ARG A 102 -5.70 -9.73 -14.78
N THR A 103 -4.43 -10.11 -14.82
CA THR A 103 -3.33 -9.19 -15.13
C THR A 103 -3.03 -9.09 -16.64
N PHE A 104 -3.69 -9.91 -17.46
CA PHE A 104 -3.56 -9.93 -18.92
C PHE A 104 -4.76 -9.20 -19.55
N TYR A 105 -4.60 -7.91 -19.89
CA TYR A 105 -5.64 -7.03 -20.45
C TYR A 105 -5.37 -6.55 -21.88
N GLY A 106 -4.29 -6.99 -22.52
CA GLY A 106 -3.96 -6.66 -23.91
C GLY A 106 -4.89 -7.32 -24.93
N PHE A 107 -5.20 -6.61 -26.03
CA PHE A 107 -6.00 -7.15 -27.14
C PHE A 107 -5.38 -8.42 -27.75
N ASP A 108 -4.05 -8.53 -27.75
CA ASP A 108 -3.31 -9.66 -28.33
C ASP A 108 -3.14 -10.85 -27.37
N GLU A 109 -3.83 -10.88 -26.22
CA GLU A 109 -3.65 -11.88 -25.15
C GLU A 109 -4.74 -12.96 -25.12
N SER A 110 -5.57 -13.05 -26.16
CA SER A 110 -6.63 -14.08 -26.28
C SER A 110 -6.09 -15.51 -26.15
N ASP A 111 -4.88 -15.79 -26.66
CA ASP A 111 -4.22 -17.09 -26.53
C ASP A 111 -4.00 -17.53 -25.07
N VAL A 112 -3.69 -16.57 -24.18
CA VAL A 112 -3.50 -16.84 -22.74
C VAL A 112 -4.83 -17.21 -22.12
N HIS A 113 -5.88 -16.42 -22.37
CA HIS A 113 -7.22 -16.70 -21.87
C HIS A 113 -7.80 -18.01 -22.40
N ASP A 114 -7.62 -18.32 -23.69
CA ASP A 114 -8.03 -19.59 -24.29
C ASP A 114 -7.41 -20.79 -23.57
N LYS A 115 -6.11 -20.72 -23.24
CA LYS A 115 -5.43 -21.78 -22.50
C LYS A 115 -5.91 -21.90 -21.06
N ILE A 116 -6.15 -20.78 -20.38
CA ILE A 116 -6.71 -20.77 -19.03
C ILE A 116 -8.11 -21.37 -19.04
N ALA A 117 -8.99 -20.90 -19.91
CA ALA A 117 -10.37 -21.39 -20.03
C ALA A 117 -10.42 -22.89 -20.33
N LYS A 118 -9.63 -23.38 -21.29
CA LYS A 118 -9.51 -24.82 -21.59
C LYS A 118 -9.06 -25.64 -20.39
N LEU A 119 -8.16 -25.11 -19.55
CA LEU A 119 -7.73 -25.81 -18.34
C LEU A 119 -8.83 -25.81 -17.28
N ILE A 120 -9.59 -24.71 -17.13
CA ILE A 120 -10.76 -24.64 -16.26
C ILE A 120 -11.83 -25.65 -16.72
N THR A 121 -12.12 -25.74 -18.02
CA THR A 121 -13.07 -26.73 -18.58
C THR A 121 -12.67 -28.16 -18.22
N ARG A 122 -11.36 -28.47 -18.19
CA ARG A 122 -10.84 -29.80 -17.80
C ARG A 122 -10.82 -30.04 -16.30
N LEU A 123 -10.72 -28.98 -15.50
CA LEU A 123 -10.60 -29.01 -14.04
C LEU A 123 -11.59 -28.01 -13.41
N PRO A 124 -12.90 -28.20 -13.62
CA PRO A 124 -13.89 -27.25 -13.16
C PRO A 124 -13.94 -27.21 -11.63
N SER A 125 -14.24 -26.03 -11.09
CA SER A 125 -14.51 -25.78 -9.68
C SER A 125 -15.55 -24.67 -9.57
N THR A 126 -16.51 -24.85 -8.66
CA THR A 126 -17.55 -23.84 -8.38
C THR A 126 -16.97 -22.53 -7.83
N ARG A 127 -15.76 -22.56 -7.24
CA ARG A 127 -15.07 -21.38 -6.73
C ARG A 127 -14.50 -20.46 -7.82
N LEU A 128 -14.50 -20.89 -9.08
CA LEU A 128 -13.90 -20.12 -10.19
C LEU A 128 -14.84 -19.10 -10.82
N LEU A 129 -16.17 -19.19 -10.60
CA LEU A 129 -17.15 -18.27 -11.22
C LEU A 129 -16.85 -16.80 -10.89
N PRO A 130 -16.57 -16.39 -9.62
CA PRO A 130 -16.25 -15.00 -9.33
C PRO A 130 -14.98 -14.50 -10.02
N SER A 131 -13.98 -15.37 -10.22
CA SER A 131 -12.75 -15.00 -10.92
C SER A 131 -13.00 -14.84 -12.43
N ILE A 132 -13.85 -15.68 -13.03
CA ILE A 132 -14.30 -15.53 -14.43
C ILE A 132 -15.08 -14.22 -14.60
N ASP A 133 -16.03 -13.93 -13.70
CA ASP A 133 -16.78 -12.67 -13.69
C ASP A 133 -15.84 -11.45 -13.63
N ALA A 134 -14.79 -11.52 -12.80
CA ALA A 134 -13.81 -10.46 -12.67
C ALA A 134 -12.96 -10.27 -13.95
N ILE A 135 -12.60 -11.35 -14.64
CA ILE A 135 -11.88 -11.29 -15.92
C ILE A 135 -12.77 -10.64 -17.00
N GLU A 136 -14.02 -11.09 -17.13
CA GLU A 136 -14.98 -10.52 -18.08
C GLU A 136 -15.35 -9.06 -17.77
N ALA A 137 -15.38 -8.67 -16.50
CA ALA A 137 -15.60 -7.28 -16.10
C ALA A 137 -14.39 -6.39 -16.44
N ALA A 138 -13.17 -6.90 -16.29
CA ALA A 138 -11.95 -6.20 -16.68
C ALA A 138 -11.79 -6.11 -18.22
N ARG A 139 -12.38 -7.07 -18.95
CA ARG A 139 -12.35 -7.17 -20.41
C ARG A 139 -13.77 -7.32 -20.97
N PRO A 140 -14.55 -6.23 -21.06
CA PRO A 140 -15.96 -6.30 -21.44
C PRO A 140 -16.19 -6.62 -22.94
N ASP A 141 -15.18 -7.15 -23.63
CA ASP A 141 -15.27 -7.56 -25.03
C ASP A 141 -15.98 -8.90 -25.19
N HIS A 142 -16.65 -9.07 -26.33
CA HIS A 142 -17.42 -10.28 -26.63
C HIS A 142 -16.54 -11.53 -26.71
N THR A 143 -15.29 -11.39 -27.17
CA THR A 143 -14.36 -12.51 -27.36
C THR A 143 -13.98 -13.15 -26.02
N THR A 144 -13.67 -12.36 -24.99
CA THR A 144 -13.37 -12.87 -23.65
C THR A 144 -14.53 -13.68 -23.09
N ARG A 145 -15.78 -13.20 -23.23
CA ARG A 145 -16.97 -13.96 -22.79
C ARG A 145 -17.14 -15.28 -23.56
N MET A 146 -16.91 -15.28 -24.87
CA MET A 146 -16.96 -16.52 -25.66
C MET A 146 -15.86 -17.51 -25.24
N ILE A 147 -14.66 -17.02 -24.92
CA ILE A 147 -13.55 -17.89 -24.47
C ILE A 147 -13.92 -18.63 -23.17
N TYR A 148 -14.59 -17.96 -22.23
CA TYR A 148 -14.93 -18.55 -20.93
C TYR A 148 -16.31 -19.23 -20.88
N SER A 149 -17.13 -19.21 -21.94
CA SER A 149 -18.46 -19.80 -21.91
C SER A 149 -18.43 -21.31 -21.65
N GLU A 150 -17.56 -22.05 -22.35
CA GLU A 150 -17.40 -23.50 -22.14
C GLU A 150 -16.92 -23.82 -20.72
N ALA A 151 -16.07 -22.95 -20.15
CA ALA A 151 -15.60 -23.11 -18.79
C ALA A 151 -16.72 -22.90 -17.76
N ARG A 152 -17.63 -21.93 -17.99
CA ARG A 152 -18.83 -21.74 -17.17
C ARG A 152 -19.76 -22.94 -17.24
N ASP A 153 -20.06 -23.41 -18.45
CA ASP A 153 -20.92 -24.58 -18.66
C ASP A 153 -20.37 -25.81 -17.92
N ALA A 154 -19.05 -26.03 -18.00
CA ALA A 154 -18.40 -27.13 -17.28
C ALA A 154 -18.46 -26.99 -15.75
N ILE A 155 -18.43 -25.76 -15.22
CA ILE A 155 -18.60 -25.49 -13.79
C ILE A 155 -20.05 -25.71 -13.36
N GLU A 156 -21.03 -25.27 -14.16
CA GLU A 156 -22.46 -25.45 -13.87
C GLU A 156 -22.88 -26.93 -13.91
N GLN A 157 -22.29 -27.72 -14.81
CA GLN A 157 -22.53 -29.15 -14.93
C GLN A 157 -21.71 -30.00 -13.94
N LEU A 158 -20.87 -29.37 -13.09
CA LEU A 158 -20.01 -30.09 -12.17
C LEU A 158 -20.84 -30.80 -11.09
N MET A 159 -20.90 -32.12 -11.18
CA MET A 159 -21.44 -32.96 -10.12
C MET A 159 -20.43 -33.08 -8.98
N THR A 160 -20.83 -32.63 -7.79
CA THR A 160 -20.04 -32.76 -6.56
C THR A 160 -20.68 -33.78 -5.63
N THR A 161 -19.84 -34.44 -4.85
CA THR A 161 -20.27 -35.30 -3.73
C THR A 161 -19.59 -34.81 -2.47
N ALA A 162 -20.23 -35.00 -1.31
CA ALA A 162 -19.62 -34.60 -0.04
C ALA A 162 -18.38 -35.45 0.24
N ALA A 163 -17.27 -34.81 0.58
CA ALA A 163 -16.07 -35.47 1.07
C ALA A 163 -16.27 -35.97 2.51
N ASP A 164 -15.35 -36.84 2.96
CA ASP A 164 -15.34 -37.34 4.33
C ASP A 164 -15.26 -36.18 5.35
N PRO A 165 -16.31 -35.95 6.17
CA PRO A 165 -16.32 -34.88 7.16
C PRO A 165 -15.17 -35.01 8.18
N ALA A 166 -14.72 -36.23 8.50
CA ALA A 166 -13.63 -36.44 9.44
C ALA A 166 -12.27 -35.99 8.89
N LEU A 167 -12.07 -36.08 7.56
CA LEU A 167 -10.88 -35.54 6.90
C LEU A 167 -10.90 -34.01 6.92
N ILE A 168 -12.03 -33.40 6.60
CA ILE A 168 -12.21 -31.94 6.63
C ILE A 168 -11.92 -31.40 8.03
N GLU A 169 -12.53 -32.00 9.06
CA GLU A 169 -12.37 -31.53 10.43
C GLU A 169 -10.94 -31.70 10.93
N ARG A 170 -10.31 -32.85 10.65
CA ARG A 170 -8.89 -33.06 10.99
C ARG A 170 -7.99 -32.02 10.30
N ALA A 171 -8.22 -31.75 9.02
CA ALA A 171 -7.44 -30.77 8.28
C ALA A 171 -7.63 -29.35 8.84
N ARG A 172 -8.85 -28.97 9.26
CA ARG A 172 -9.10 -27.69 9.94
C ARG A 172 -8.34 -27.56 11.25
N VAL A 173 -8.32 -28.62 12.07
CA VAL A 173 -7.55 -28.63 13.32
C VAL A 173 -6.05 -28.54 13.06
N GLU A 174 -5.53 -29.31 12.08
CA GLU A 174 -4.09 -29.34 11.78
C GLU A 174 -3.58 -28.05 11.12
N LEU A 175 -4.40 -27.39 10.27
CA LEU A 175 -4.03 -26.15 9.56
C LEU A 175 -4.48 -24.88 10.33
N GLY A 176 -5.31 -25.04 11.34
CA GLY A 176 -5.99 -23.97 12.08
C GLY A 176 -7.14 -23.31 11.30
N SER A 177 -8.12 -22.77 12.01
CA SER A 177 -9.30 -22.12 11.42
C SER A 177 -9.00 -20.71 10.90
N ASP A 178 -9.62 -20.31 9.78
CA ASP A 178 -9.58 -18.90 9.34
C ASP A 178 -10.38 -17.99 10.26
N ASP A 179 -11.37 -18.57 10.95
CA ASP A 179 -12.20 -17.88 11.94
C ASP A 179 -11.36 -17.29 13.06
N ASP A 180 -10.27 -17.96 13.47
CA ASP A 180 -9.33 -17.44 14.46
C ASP A 180 -8.63 -16.17 13.97
N LEU A 181 -8.16 -16.16 12.72
CA LEU A 181 -7.48 -14.98 12.16
C LEU A 181 -8.47 -13.83 11.93
N ALA A 182 -9.66 -14.13 11.43
CA ALA A 182 -10.73 -13.14 11.26
C ALA A 182 -11.13 -12.52 12.61
N ALA A 183 -11.25 -13.34 13.65
CA ALA A 183 -11.51 -12.87 15.01
C ALA A 183 -10.39 -11.98 15.56
N LEU A 184 -9.12 -12.37 15.35
CA LEU A 184 -7.95 -11.55 15.73
C LEU A 184 -7.93 -10.21 14.97
N LEU A 185 -8.21 -10.21 13.68
CA LEU A 185 -8.28 -8.99 12.87
C LEU A 185 -9.46 -8.09 13.29
N ALA A 186 -10.60 -8.66 13.67
CA ALA A 186 -11.74 -7.91 14.20
C ALA A 186 -11.41 -7.29 15.57
N GLN A 187 -10.75 -8.03 16.47
CA GLN A 187 -10.23 -7.49 17.73
C GLN A 187 -9.22 -6.37 17.48
N HIS A 188 -8.35 -6.53 16.48
CA HIS A 188 -7.38 -5.51 16.11
C HIS A 188 -8.05 -4.27 15.55
N ALA A 189 -9.10 -4.42 14.73
CA ALA A 189 -9.86 -3.28 14.23
C ALA A 189 -10.54 -2.48 15.35
N ALA A 190 -10.94 -3.15 16.43
CA ALA A 190 -11.49 -2.51 17.63
C ALA A 190 -10.40 -1.80 18.46
N ASN A 191 -9.17 -2.31 18.46
CA ASN A 191 -8.03 -1.72 19.15
C ASN A 191 -6.75 -1.71 18.28
N PRO A 192 -6.66 -0.83 17.27
CA PRO A 192 -5.59 -0.87 16.28
C PRO A 192 -4.21 -0.50 16.85
N GLY A 193 -4.16 0.07 18.05
CA GLY A 193 -2.90 0.40 18.75
C GLY A 193 -2.26 -0.77 19.51
N ASP A 194 -2.94 -1.91 19.65
CA ASP A 194 -2.46 -3.04 20.45
C ASP A 194 -1.31 -3.80 19.76
N LEU A 195 -0.08 -3.54 20.21
CA LEU A 195 1.12 -4.18 19.65
C LEU A 195 1.22 -5.66 20.00
N ALA A 196 0.68 -6.08 21.16
CA ALA A 196 0.69 -7.48 21.55
C ALA A 196 -0.24 -8.30 20.65
N LEU A 197 -1.42 -7.76 20.35
CA LEU A 197 -2.34 -8.38 19.39
C LEU A 197 -1.75 -8.44 17.98
N ARG A 198 -1.01 -7.41 17.54
CA ARG A 198 -0.28 -7.45 16.26
C ARG A 198 0.76 -8.57 16.22
N ALA A 199 1.45 -8.85 17.33
CA ALA A 199 2.38 -9.98 17.42
C ALA A 199 1.64 -11.33 17.27
N VAL A 200 0.49 -11.51 17.93
CA VAL A 200 -0.33 -12.73 17.77
C VAL A 200 -0.82 -12.91 16.33
N ILE A 201 -1.22 -11.82 15.66
CA ILE A 201 -1.57 -11.83 14.24
C ILE A 201 -0.36 -12.21 13.38
N ALA A 202 0.82 -11.68 13.70
CA ALA A 202 2.06 -12.02 13.00
C ALA A 202 2.34 -13.52 13.08
N ASP A 203 2.30 -14.10 14.27
CA ASP A 203 2.51 -15.54 14.49
C ASP A 203 1.45 -16.37 13.75
N ARG A 204 0.19 -15.93 13.76
CA ARG A 204 -0.89 -16.66 13.06
C ARG A 204 -0.73 -16.62 11.54
N LEU A 205 -0.40 -15.46 10.98
CA LEU A 205 -0.12 -15.29 9.54
C LEU A 205 1.13 -16.09 9.13
N GLN A 206 2.19 -16.05 9.95
CA GLN A 206 3.37 -16.88 9.77
C GLN A 206 3.05 -18.37 9.86
N ALA A 207 2.15 -18.82 10.73
CA ALA A 207 1.71 -20.21 10.73
C ALA A 207 0.92 -20.57 9.46
N ALA A 208 0.11 -19.63 8.94
CA ALA A 208 -0.85 -19.89 7.87
C ALA A 208 -0.26 -19.91 6.45
N GLY A 209 0.71 -19.08 6.16
CA GLY A 209 1.12 -18.92 4.76
C GLY A 209 1.81 -17.61 4.47
N ASP A 210 1.38 -16.60 5.19
CA ASP A 210 1.35 -15.26 4.67
C ASP A 210 2.65 -14.51 5.00
N PRO A 211 3.38 -14.00 3.98
CA PRO A 211 4.59 -13.19 4.19
C PRO A 211 4.33 -11.93 5.01
N ARG A 212 3.07 -11.48 5.12
CA ARG A 212 2.68 -10.37 6.01
C ARG A 212 2.97 -10.67 7.48
N GLY A 213 2.93 -11.93 7.90
CA GLY A 213 3.30 -12.33 9.26
C GLY A 213 4.77 -12.02 9.57
N GLU A 214 5.69 -12.42 8.68
CA GLU A 214 7.12 -12.08 8.79
C GLU A 214 7.31 -10.56 8.78
N PHE A 215 6.61 -9.86 7.89
CA PHE A 215 6.66 -8.40 7.82
C PHE A 215 6.24 -7.70 9.13
N ILE A 216 5.11 -8.12 9.74
CA ILE A 216 4.65 -7.56 11.02
C ILE A 216 5.71 -7.81 12.10
N ALA A 217 6.19 -9.05 12.25
CA ALA A 217 7.18 -9.40 13.26
C ALA A 217 8.48 -8.58 13.13
N LEU A 218 8.99 -8.42 11.90
CA LEU A 218 10.19 -7.63 11.62
C LEU A 218 10.02 -6.13 11.92
N GLN A 219 8.84 -5.57 11.65
CA GLN A 219 8.56 -4.17 11.99
C GLN A 219 8.34 -3.95 13.49
N LEU A 220 7.86 -4.95 14.22
CA LEU A 220 7.74 -4.89 15.69
C LEU A 220 9.11 -5.02 16.39
N ASP A 221 10.02 -5.83 15.84
CA ASP A 221 11.41 -5.93 16.32
C ASP A 221 12.18 -4.59 16.15
N GLY A 222 12.07 -3.97 14.98
CA GLY A 222 12.65 -2.65 14.71
C GLY A 222 14.17 -2.63 14.54
N GLY A 223 14.85 -3.78 14.59
CA GLY A 223 16.29 -3.86 14.35
C GLY A 223 16.69 -3.46 12.92
N PRO A 224 17.88 -2.87 12.69
CA PRO A 224 18.27 -2.42 11.35
C PRO A 224 18.28 -3.52 10.28
N ALA A 225 18.65 -4.75 10.65
CA ALA A 225 18.59 -5.90 9.75
C ALA A 225 17.14 -6.33 9.47
N ALA A 226 16.30 -6.34 10.51
CA ALA A 226 14.88 -6.66 10.38
C ALA A 226 14.16 -5.67 9.47
N LEU A 227 14.40 -4.37 9.64
CA LEU A 227 13.84 -3.32 8.79
C LEU A 227 14.30 -3.42 7.33
N ARG A 228 15.56 -3.81 7.07
CA ARG A 228 16.01 -4.07 5.69
C ARG A 228 15.22 -5.21 5.05
N ARG A 229 15.01 -6.32 5.76
CA ARG A 229 14.21 -7.45 5.29
C ARG A 229 12.74 -7.06 5.12
N ALA A 230 12.17 -6.31 6.06
CA ALA A 230 10.79 -5.80 5.97
C ALA A 230 10.60 -4.92 4.72
N ASN A 231 11.57 -4.07 4.38
CA ASN A 231 11.51 -3.26 3.15
C ASN A 231 11.57 -4.11 1.87
N GLN A 232 12.32 -5.22 1.86
CA GLN A 232 12.32 -6.16 0.74
C GLN A 232 10.95 -6.82 0.57
N LEU A 233 10.35 -7.30 1.67
CA LEU A 233 9.01 -7.87 1.63
C LEU A 233 7.98 -6.84 1.15
N LEU A 234 8.06 -5.60 1.65
CA LEU A 234 7.19 -4.52 1.22
C LEU A 234 7.34 -4.26 -0.28
N ALA A 235 8.55 -4.15 -0.82
CA ALA A 235 8.79 -3.94 -2.25
C ALA A 235 8.16 -5.05 -3.12
N THR A 236 8.16 -6.30 -2.65
CA THR A 236 7.58 -7.45 -3.37
C THR A 236 6.06 -7.55 -3.20
N HIS A 237 5.53 -7.30 -2.00
CA HIS A 237 4.15 -7.66 -1.64
C HIS A 237 3.19 -6.49 -1.45
N THR A 238 3.65 -5.22 -1.55
CA THR A 238 2.79 -4.04 -1.35
C THR A 238 1.49 -4.13 -2.13
N ALA A 239 1.56 -4.42 -3.43
CA ALA A 239 0.37 -4.50 -4.29
C ALA A 239 -0.66 -5.53 -3.81
N ALA A 240 -0.20 -6.69 -3.32
CA ALA A 240 -1.08 -7.73 -2.78
C ALA A 240 -1.69 -7.30 -1.44
N TRP A 241 -0.91 -6.67 -0.56
CA TRP A 241 -1.39 -6.24 0.76
C TRP A 241 -2.34 -5.04 0.70
N ILE A 242 -2.17 -4.15 -0.27
CA ILE A 242 -3.12 -3.05 -0.52
C ILE A 242 -4.28 -3.47 -1.42
N GLY A 243 -4.16 -4.55 -2.20
CA GLY A 243 -5.17 -5.01 -3.16
C GLY A 243 -6.60 -5.12 -2.63
N PRO A 244 -6.80 -5.49 -1.34
CA PRO A 244 -8.10 -5.37 -0.67
C PRO A 244 -8.74 -3.97 -0.71
N LEU A 245 -7.94 -2.91 -0.73
CA LEU A 245 -8.38 -1.52 -0.69
C LEU A 245 -8.38 -0.92 -2.11
N PRO A 246 -9.55 -0.57 -2.65
CA PRO A 246 -9.64 -0.05 -4.02
C PRO A 246 -9.04 1.36 -4.11
N GLY A 247 -8.38 1.64 -5.23
CA GLY A 247 -7.90 2.98 -5.57
C GLY A 247 -6.68 3.46 -4.78
N VAL A 248 -6.08 2.62 -3.92
CA VAL A 248 -4.87 2.97 -3.19
C VAL A 248 -3.68 3.05 -4.15
N ALA A 249 -3.02 4.20 -4.19
CA ALA A 249 -1.79 4.43 -4.95
C ALA A 249 -0.59 3.81 -4.22
N PRO A 250 0.02 2.72 -4.70
CA PRO A 250 1.07 1.98 -3.97
C PRO A 250 2.25 2.86 -3.54
N GLU A 251 2.68 3.77 -4.41
CA GLU A 251 3.81 4.67 -4.22
C GLU A 251 3.57 5.76 -3.17
N LEU A 252 2.32 5.97 -2.78
CA LEU A 252 1.90 6.93 -1.75
C LEU A 252 1.41 6.22 -0.47
N THR A 253 1.79 4.95 -0.28
CA THR A 253 1.48 4.20 0.93
C THR A 253 2.63 4.20 1.94
N ARG A 254 2.29 4.08 3.23
CA ARG A 254 3.24 3.83 4.30
C ARG A 254 2.73 2.73 5.21
N PHE A 255 3.60 1.77 5.48
CA PHE A 255 3.33 0.68 6.42
C PHE A 255 4.16 0.86 7.68
N GLU A 256 3.52 0.73 8.83
CA GLU A 256 4.17 0.75 10.13
C GLU A 256 3.60 -0.35 11.03
N ARG A 257 4.51 -1.01 11.76
CA ARG A 257 4.17 -2.10 12.67
C ARG A 257 3.29 -3.16 12.00
N GLY A 258 3.52 -3.41 10.70
CA GLY A 258 2.88 -4.42 9.88
C GLY A 258 1.57 -4.04 9.17
N PHE A 259 1.09 -2.81 9.34
CA PHE A 259 -0.20 -2.36 8.81
C PHE A 259 -0.07 -1.05 8.05
N LEU A 260 -1.01 -0.82 7.14
CA LEU A 260 -1.10 0.43 6.38
C LEU A 260 -1.50 1.56 7.34
N VAL A 261 -0.66 2.59 7.46
CA VAL A 261 -0.91 3.76 8.31
C VAL A 261 -1.07 5.05 7.52
N ALA A 262 -0.55 5.09 6.28
CA ALA A 262 -0.82 6.18 5.35
C ALA A 262 -1.27 5.61 4.01
N ALA A 263 -2.35 6.16 3.46
CA ALA A 263 -2.86 5.79 2.15
C ALA A 263 -3.29 7.02 1.37
N HIS A 264 -2.99 7.02 0.08
CA HIS A 264 -3.56 7.96 -0.87
C HIS A 264 -4.48 7.21 -1.83
N VAL A 265 -5.72 7.67 -1.97
CA VAL A 265 -6.77 6.93 -2.64
C VAL A 265 -7.44 7.76 -3.72
N ASP A 266 -7.60 7.20 -4.91
CA ASP A 266 -8.50 7.70 -5.94
C ASP A 266 -9.80 6.88 -5.88
N LEU A 267 -10.84 7.47 -5.29
CA LEU A 267 -12.06 6.74 -4.93
C LEU A 267 -13.25 7.10 -5.81
N HIS A 268 -13.90 6.06 -6.35
CA HIS A 268 -15.29 6.14 -6.79
C HIS A 268 -16.24 5.65 -5.69
N ALA A 269 -17.44 6.25 -5.59
CA ALA A 269 -18.44 5.94 -4.57
C ALA A 269 -18.70 4.43 -4.39
N ALA A 270 -18.94 3.72 -5.49
CA ALA A 270 -19.23 2.29 -5.48
C ALA A 270 -18.04 1.40 -5.06
N GLN A 271 -16.81 1.86 -5.26
CA GLN A 271 -15.62 1.16 -4.75
C GLN A 271 -15.46 1.39 -3.25
N LEU A 272 -15.72 2.62 -2.81
CA LEU A 272 -15.65 2.97 -1.41
C LEU A 272 -16.69 2.19 -0.58
N GLU A 273 -17.95 2.17 -1.01
CA GLU A 273 -19.03 1.44 -0.32
C GLU A 273 -18.70 -0.05 -0.15
N ARG A 274 -18.12 -0.69 -1.16
CA ARG A 274 -17.70 -2.10 -1.10
C ARG A 274 -16.49 -2.39 -0.21
N SER A 275 -15.75 -1.36 0.18
CA SER A 275 -14.53 -1.52 0.98
C SER A 275 -14.63 -0.87 2.36
N ALA A 276 -15.67 -0.10 2.66
CA ALA A 276 -15.78 0.67 3.89
C ALA A 276 -15.74 -0.18 5.18
N ASP A 277 -16.24 -1.42 5.13
CA ASP A 277 -16.22 -2.34 6.28
C ASP A 277 -14.92 -3.15 6.42
N ARG A 278 -13.93 -2.89 5.57
CA ARG A 278 -12.65 -3.61 5.64
C ARG A 278 -11.84 -3.18 6.86
N PRO A 279 -11.33 -4.13 7.66
CA PRO A 279 -10.61 -3.82 8.90
C PRO A 279 -9.31 -3.04 8.66
N GLU A 280 -8.72 -3.13 7.46
CA GLU A 280 -7.48 -2.40 7.10
C GLU A 280 -7.64 -0.88 7.16
N TRP A 281 -8.85 -0.33 7.05
CA TRP A 281 -9.07 1.10 7.24
C TRP A 281 -8.85 1.55 8.69
N SER A 282 -9.00 0.66 9.66
CA SER A 282 -8.94 1.02 11.08
C SER A 282 -7.56 1.49 11.54
N THR A 283 -6.51 1.12 10.79
CA THR A 283 -5.11 1.44 11.11
C THR A 283 -4.61 2.72 10.45
N ILE A 284 -5.42 3.36 9.59
CA ILE A 284 -5.01 4.57 8.87
C ILE A 284 -4.92 5.76 9.83
N GLU A 285 -3.74 6.37 9.85
CA GLU A 285 -3.43 7.60 10.59
C GLU A 285 -3.41 8.81 9.63
N GLU A 286 -3.11 8.59 8.35
CA GLU A 286 -3.03 9.61 7.30
C GLU A 286 -3.80 9.17 6.04
N LEU A 287 -4.76 9.97 5.60
CA LEU A 287 -5.56 9.70 4.40
C LEU A 287 -5.44 10.86 3.41
N GLY A 288 -4.97 10.56 2.20
CA GLY A 288 -5.09 11.43 1.03
C GLY A 288 -6.21 10.94 0.12
N VAL A 289 -7.07 11.83 -0.34
CA VAL A 289 -8.19 11.51 -1.26
C VAL A 289 -8.09 12.37 -2.50
N ASP A 290 -8.04 11.73 -3.65
CA ASP A 290 -8.28 12.32 -4.96
C ASP A 290 -9.63 11.85 -5.54
N GLY A 291 -10.05 12.45 -6.65
CA GLY A 291 -11.24 12.04 -7.40
C GLY A 291 -12.51 12.84 -7.08
N LYS A 292 -13.66 12.29 -7.50
CA LYS A 292 -14.98 12.95 -7.42
C LYS A 292 -16.01 12.03 -6.76
N THR A 293 -16.81 12.60 -5.86
CA THR A 293 -18.11 12.06 -5.39
C THR A 293 -18.11 10.80 -4.51
N ALA A 294 -17.11 10.60 -3.64
CA ALA A 294 -17.17 9.54 -2.63
C ALA A 294 -17.79 10.04 -1.30
N ASN A 295 -18.41 9.17 -0.50
CA ASN A 295 -18.86 9.48 0.87
C ASN A 295 -17.66 9.38 1.85
N VAL A 296 -16.79 10.38 1.82
CA VAL A 296 -15.54 10.40 2.59
C VAL A 296 -15.82 10.43 4.09
N ALA A 297 -16.93 11.04 4.52
CA ALA A 297 -17.31 11.07 5.92
C ALA A 297 -17.58 9.66 6.49
N ALA A 298 -18.31 8.82 5.75
CA ALA A 298 -18.56 7.43 6.16
C ALA A 298 -17.25 6.62 6.27
N LEU A 299 -16.30 6.84 5.35
CA LEU A 299 -14.98 6.22 5.40
C LEU A 299 -14.18 6.66 6.64
N VAL A 300 -14.07 7.96 6.87
CA VAL A 300 -13.32 8.52 8.01
C VAL A 300 -13.88 8.05 9.36
N ALA A 301 -15.19 7.80 9.45
CA ALA A 301 -15.80 7.24 10.65
C ALA A 301 -15.24 5.85 11.02
N ARG A 302 -14.68 5.09 10.06
CA ARG A 302 -14.07 3.77 10.26
C ARG A 302 -12.57 3.82 10.56
N MET A 303 -11.98 5.01 10.61
CA MET A 303 -10.55 5.22 10.83
C MET A 303 -10.33 5.86 12.20
N PRO A 304 -10.39 5.10 13.31
CA PRO A 304 -10.37 5.68 14.64
C PRO A 304 -9.03 6.38 14.98
N LEU A 305 -7.96 6.02 14.27
CA LEU A 305 -6.63 6.60 14.40
C LEU A 305 -6.36 7.77 13.44
N LEU A 306 -7.29 8.12 12.54
CA LEU A 306 -7.03 9.16 11.55
C LEU A 306 -6.75 10.52 12.22
N ARG A 307 -5.54 11.04 11.99
CA ARG A 307 -5.09 12.35 12.47
C ARG A 307 -4.83 13.32 11.34
N ARG A 308 -4.53 12.84 10.13
CA ARG A 308 -4.17 13.70 9.01
C ARG A 308 -5.04 13.38 7.81
N PHE A 309 -5.62 14.43 7.23
CA PHE A 309 -6.45 14.31 6.04
C PHE A 309 -5.94 15.25 4.94
N SER A 310 -5.87 14.78 3.71
CA SER A 310 -5.58 15.58 2.52
C SER A 310 -6.64 15.31 1.47
N GLY A 311 -7.20 16.35 0.87
CA GLY A 311 -8.14 16.16 -0.23
C GLY A 311 -8.73 17.44 -0.78
N PRO A 312 -9.64 17.33 -1.77
CA PRO A 312 -10.35 18.47 -2.31
C PRO A 312 -11.33 19.06 -1.30
N ARG A 313 -11.67 20.34 -1.46
CA ARG A 313 -12.62 21.07 -0.61
C ARG A 313 -13.92 20.32 -0.33
N TRP A 314 -14.53 19.72 -1.35
CA TRP A 314 -15.80 19.00 -1.20
C TRP A 314 -15.70 17.87 -0.16
N ALA A 315 -14.54 17.22 -0.04
CA ALA A 315 -14.35 16.14 0.92
C ALA A 315 -14.25 16.71 2.35
N VAL A 316 -13.54 17.82 2.53
CA VAL A 316 -13.45 18.51 3.83
C VAL A 316 -14.82 19.05 4.26
N GLU A 317 -15.62 19.59 3.33
CA GLU A 317 -16.99 20.03 3.60
C GLU A 317 -17.90 18.87 4.06
N GLN A 318 -17.75 17.66 3.50
CA GLN A 318 -18.44 16.47 4.02
C GLN A 318 -18.02 16.12 5.45
N LEU A 319 -16.72 16.21 5.76
CA LEU A 319 -16.22 15.95 7.12
C LEU A 319 -16.77 16.96 8.14
N VAL A 320 -16.91 18.22 7.74
CA VAL A 320 -17.57 19.27 8.54
C VAL A 320 -19.03 18.90 8.78
N ALA A 321 -19.78 18.64 7.70
CA ALA A 321 -21.22 18.36 7.78
C ALA A 321 -21.53 17.11 8.63
N ALA A 322 -20.67 16.09 8.58
CA ALA A 322 -20.83 14.87 9.36
C ALA A 322 -20.23 14.94 10.78
N GLY A 323 -19.52 16.02 11.13
CA GLY A 323 -18.78 16.10 12.40
C GLY A 323 -17.65 15.06 12.53
N ALA A 324 -17.17 14.51 11.41
CA ALA A 324 -16.13 13.48 11.36
C ALA A 324 -14.71 14.05 11.56
N GLY A 325 -14.58 15.36 11.70
CA GLY A 325 -13.32 16.09 11.83
C GLY A 325 -12.68 16.11 13.22
N LYS A 326 -13.40 15.69 14.28
CA LYS A 326 -13.01 15.98 15.67
C LYS A 326 -11.62 15.49 16.09
N ARG A 327 -11.12 14.43 15.44
CA ARG A 327 -9.83 13.78 15.73
C ARG A 327 -8.68 14.28 14.85
N LEU A 328 -8.99 15.04 13.80
CA LEU A 328 -8.00 15.50 12.84
C LEU A 328 -7.15 16.61 13.44
N GLN A 329 -5.84 16.39 13.37
CA GLN A 329 -4.80 17.30 13.80
C GLN A 329 -4.24 18.11 12.62
N ALA A 330 -4.34 17.56 11.40
CA ALA A 330 -3.89 18.23 10.19
C ALA A 330 -4.88 18.04 9.03
N ILE A 331 -5.14 19.12 8.30
CA ILE A 331 -5.93 19.10 7.07
C ILE A 331 -5.15 19.79 5.95
N VAL A 332 -5.11 19.15 4.80
CA VAL A 332 -4.53 19.69 3.56
C VAL A 332 -5.64 19.80 2.53
N THR A 333 -5.81 20.99 1.96
CA THR A 333 -6.77 21.23 0.88
C THR A 333 -6.06 21.66 -0.39
N THR A 334 -6.45 21.08 -1.52
CA THR A 334 -5.83 21.35 -2.83
C THR A 334 -6.13 22.75 -3.37
N ASP A 335 -7.25 23.35 -2.93
CA ASP A 335 -7.67 24.72 -3.28
C ASP A 335 -7.54 25.71 -2.10
N GLY A 336 -6.92 25.26 -1.01
CA GLY A 336 -6.70 26.02 0.23
C GLY A 336 -7.94 26.38 1.01
N TYR A 337 -9.05 25.71 0.78
CA TYR A 337 -10.23 25.86 1.61
C TYR A 337 -9.85 25.77 3.10
N LEU A 338 -10.27 26.78 3.86
CA LEU A 338 -10.17 26.85 5.32
C LEU A 338 -11.54 26.44 5.88
N PRO A 339 -11.64 25.30 6.58
CA PRO A 339 -12.89 24.96 7.23
C PRO A 339 -13.21 26.01 8.32
N PRO A 340 -14.49 26.34 8.55
CA PRO A 340 -14.89 27.24 9.63
C PRO A 340 -14.42 26.66 10.98
N ALA A 341 -13.61 27.42 11.75
CA ALA A 341 -13.00 26.90 12.97
C ALA A 341 -13.92 27.06 14.20
N SER A 342 -14.10 25.93 14.90
CA SER A 342 -13.85 25.73 16.34
C SER A 342 -14.58 24.48 16.83
N GLU A 343 -15.82 24.25 16.38
CA GLU A 343 -16.62 23.09 16.81
C GLU A 343 -16.36 21.83 15.97
N SER A 344 -16.10 21.97 14.66
CA SER A 344 -15.96 20.82 13.76
C SER A 344 -14.58 20.15 13.81
N PHE A 345 -13.52 20.89 14.16
CA PHE A 345 -12.13 20.39 14.24
C PHE A 345 -11.38 20.93 15.47
N PRO A 346 -11.80 20.61 16.70
CA PRO A 346 -11.18 21.11 17.94
C PRO A 346 -9.69 20.73 18.09
N ALA A 347 -9.22 19.68 17.42
CA ALA A 347 -7.84 19.21 17.47
C ALA A 347 -6.94 19.78 16.35
N LEU A 348 -7.48 20.59 15.43
CA LEU A 348 -6.76 21.03 14.25
C LEU A 348 -5.61 21.97 14.61
N ALA A 349 -4.39 21.49 14.44
CA ALA A 349 -3.16 22.20 14.75
C ALA A 349 -2.39 22.64 13.50
N VAL A 350 -2.66 22.04 12.33
CA VAL A 350 -1.90 22.31 11.10
C VAL A 350 -2.83 22.37 9.89
N LEU A 351 -2.76 23.47 9.14
CA LEU A 351 -3.34 23.57 7.80
C LEU A 351 -2.22 23.72 6.77
N LEU A 352 -2.13 22.78 5.81
CA LEU A 352 -1.19 22.81 4.68
C LEU A 352 -1.92 23.21 3.39
N TRP A 353 -1.24 23.96 2.51
CA TRP A 353 -1.86 24.54 1.32
C TRP A 353 -0.84 24.75 0.20
N ARG A 354 -1.35 24.78 -1.05
CA ARG A 354 -0.63 24.98 -2.31
C ARG A 354 -1.25 26.15 -3.11
N GLU A 355 -0.74 27.38 -2.93
CA GLU A 355 -1.11 28.55 -3.76
C GLU A 355 0.06 29.54 -3.94
N THR A 356 -0.17 30.58 -4.75
CA THR A 356 0.71 31.75 -4.85
C THR A 356 0.64 32.62 -3.57
N TRP A 357 1.67 33.44 -3.33
CA TRP A 357 1.88 34.15 -2.05
C TRP A 357 0.75 35.11 -1.63
N SER A 358 0.07 35.79 -2.57
CA SER A 358 -0.88 36.87 -2.26
C SER A 358 -2.18 36.38 -1.58
N PRO A 359 -2.88 35.35 -2.10
CA PRO A 359 -3.93 34.67 -1.36
C PRO A 359 -3.47 34.19 0.03
N MET A 360 -2.18 33.82 0.14
CA MET A 360 -1.66 33.22 1.34
C MET A 360 -1.60 34.13 2.55
N ALA A 361 -1.13 35.37 2.37
CA ALA A 361 -1.10 36.33 3.46
C ALA A 361 -2.49 36.57 4.08
N LYS A 362 -3.55 36.64 3.26
CA LYS A 362 -4.94 36.83 3.74
C LYS A 362 -5.43 35.64 4.56
N ARG A 363 -5.17 34.41 4.10
CA ARG A 363 -5.62 33.19 4.76
C ARG A 363 -4.81 32.88 6.03
N MET A 364 -3.52 33.19 6.05
CA MET A 364 -2.70 33.10 7.27
C MET A 364 -3.18 34.05 8.36
N LYS A 365 -3.58 35.29 7.97
CA LYS A 365 -4.20 36.23 8.91
C LYS A 365 -5.49 35.66 9.49
N LEU A 366 -6.38 35.13 8.64
CA LEU A 366 -7.61 34.49 9.08
C LEU A 366 -7.36 33.31 10.03
N ALA A 367 -6.41 32.43 9.72
CA ALA A 367 -6.13 31.30 10.58
C ALA A 367 -5.51 31.70 11.94
N LYS A 368 -4.70 32.77 11.97
CA LYS A 368 -4.24 33.38 13.21
C LYS A 368 -5.40 33.90 14.06
N GLU A 369 -6.40 34.54 13.43
CA GLU A 369 -7.64 34.99 14.11
C GLU A 369 -8.45 33.81 14.66
N LEU A 370 -8.37 32.64 14.01
CA LEU A 370 -9.03 31.41 14.44
C LEU A 370 -8.21 30.57 15.45
N GLY A 371 -7.02 31.02 15.85
CA GLY A 371 -6.15 30.27 16.77
C GLY A 371 -5.54 28.99 16.19
N VAL A 372 -5.60 28.80 14.86
CA VAL A 372 -5.08 27.62 14.17
C VAL A 372 -3.65 27.90 13.71
N ARG A 373 -2.70 27.05 14.06
CA ARG A 373 -1.34 27.13 13.52
C ARG A 373 -1.37 26.69 12.05
N VAL A 374 -0.91 27.57 11.16
CA VAL A 374 -0.84 27.29 9.71
C VAL A 374 0.59 27.00 9.33
N VAL A 375 0.78 25.94 8.56
CA VAL A 375 2.05 25.64 7.91
C VAL A 375 1.79 25.76 6.42
N GLY A 376 2.20 26.87 5.79
CA GLY A 376 2.04 27.01 4.34
C GLY A 376 3.09 26.18 3.59
N GLN A 377 2.71 25.40 2.58
CA GLN A 377 3.65 24.71 1.70
C GLN A 377 3.66 25.40 0.33
N LEU A 378 4.58 26.35 0.13
CA LEU A 378 4.63 27.07 -1.14
C LEU A 378 5.55 26.38 -2.13
N GLN A 379 5.05 26.23 -3.35
CA GLN A 379 5.89 26.01 -4.52
C GLN A 379 6.31 27.40 -5.03
N VAL A 380 7.54 27.79 -4.71
CA VAL A 380 8.10 29.12 -5.02
C VAL A 380 9.35 28.94 -5.85
N SER A 381 9.56 29.82 -6.83
CA SER A 381 10.86 29.93 -7.49
C SER A 381 11.93 30.39 -6.48
N PRO A 382 13.22 30.11 -6.72
CA PRO A 382 14.31 30.58 -5.84
C PRO A 382 14.22 32.08 -5.51
N ASP A 383 13.96 32.93 -6.51
CA ASP A 383 13.82 34.38 -6.31
C ASP A 383 12.61 34.77 -5.45
N ALA A 384 11.53 33.98 -5.53
CA ALA A 384 10.34 34.20 -4.72
C ALA A 384 10.59 33.86 -3.25
N ILE A 385 11.48 32.91 -2.93
CA ILE A 385 11.85 32.55 -1.55
C ILE A 385 12.41 33.75 -0.80
N VAL A 386 13.28 34.55 -1.41
CA VAL A 386 13.85 35.75 -0.77
C VAL A 386 12.75 36.76 -0.43
N SER A 387 11.82 36.98 -1.36
CA SER A 387 10.67 37.88 -1.16
C SER A 387 9.72 37.36 -0.08
N LEU A 388 9.50 36.05 -0.05
CA LEU A 388 8.71 35.32 0.94
C LEU A 388 9.29 35.48 2.35
N LEU A 389 10.60 35.25 2.48
CA LEU A 389 11.32 35.42 3.72
C LEU A 389 11.19 36.87 4.18
N LYS A 390 11.46 37.86 3.31
CA LYS A 390 11.28 39.28 3.64
C LYS A 390 9.88 39.61 4.17
N ALA A 391 8.83 39.05 3.57
CA ALA A 391 7.45 39.35 3.94
C ALA A 391 6.96 38.62 5.20
N THR A 392 7.47 37.42 5.51
CA THR A 392 7.18 36.73 6.80
C THR A 392 7.68 37.49 8.03
N ARG A 393 8.69 38.39 7.87
CA ARG A 393 9.20 39.31 8.91
C ARG A 393 8.08 40.09 9.60
N THR A 394 7.10 40.51 8.80
CA THR A 394 6.06 41.45 9.22
C THR A 394 4.93 40.73 9.97
N ILE A 395 4.84 39.41 9.83
CA ILE A 395 3.67 38.62 10.24
C ILE A 395 4.00 37.73 11.46
N GLY A 396 5.29 37.49 11.75
CA GLY A 396 5.75 36.75 12.94
C GLY A 396 5.45 35.26 12.86
N LEU A 397 5.75 34.63 11.73
CA LEU A 397 5.33 33.26 11.42
C LEU A 397 6.53 32.33 11.25
N GLU A 398 6.34 31.08 11.67
CA GLU A 398 7.23 29.98 11.33
C GLU A 398 6.89 29.50 9.91
N LEU A 399 7.89 29.55 9.02
CA LEU A 399 7.74 29.16 7.62
C LEU A 399 8.43 27.81 7.40
N ARG A 400 7.70 26.85 6.81
CA ARG A 400 8.28 25.61 6.28
C ARG A 400 8.16 25.58 4.76
N VAL A 401 9.27 25.73 4.04
CA VAL A 401 9.28 25.65 2.57
C VAL A 401 9.72 24.27 2.15
N SER A 402 8.98 23.61 1.26
CA SER A 402 9.43 22.36 0.64
C SER A 402 9.69 22.56 -0.85
N TRP A 403 10.76 22.00 -1.40
CA TRP A 403 11.08 22.15 -2.82
C TRP A 403 11.49 20.83 -3.49
N GLY A 404 10.95 20.57 -4.68
CA GLY A 404 11.21 19.39 -5.51
C GLY A 404 10.26 19.27 -6.71
N ALA A 405 10.70 18.59 -7.77
CA ALA A 405 9.88 18.25 -8.93
C ALA A 405 8.74 17.30 -8.49
N ASN A 406 7.50 17.79 -8.51
CA ASN A 406 6.29 17.05 -8.12
C ASN A 406 6.14 16.73 -6.62
N ALA A 407 6.40 17.67 -5.71
CA ALA A 407 6.07 17.53 -4.28
C ALA A 407 4.53 17.52 -4.04
N ILE A 408 3.89 16.38 -4.27
CA ILE A 408 2.54 16.03 -3.85
C ILE A 408 2.67 15.16 -2.59
N GLY A 409 2.28 15.69 -1.43
CA GLY A 409 2.23 14.92 -0.17
C GLY A 409 3.47 14.99 0.71
N LEU A 410 3.31 14.53 1.95
CA LEU A 410 4.30 14.54 3.04
C LEU A 410 5.50 13.59 2.81
N THR A 411 5.58 12.90 1.67
CA THR A 411 6.41 11.69 1.48
C THR A 411 7.36 11.70 0.27
N ILE A 412 7.40 12.77 -0.56
CA ILE A 412 8.29 12.83 -1.75
C ILE A 412 9.67 13.41 -1.38
N PRO A 413 10.78 12.95 -2.01
CA PRO A 413 12.10 13.57 -1.87
C PRO A 413 12.04 15.06 -2.16
N SER A 414 12.18 15.85 -1.10
CA SER A 414 12.11 17.30 -1.12
C SER A 414 13.17 17.87 -0.18
N TRP A 415 13.59 19.10 -0.46
CA TRP A 415 14.27 19.93 0.52
C TRP A 415 13.23 20.57 1.43
N GLN A 416 13.47 20.62 2.73
CA GLN A 416 12.62 21.33 3.69
C GLN A 416 13.44 22.45 4.35
N ILE A 417 12.88 23.66 4.42
CA ILE A 417 13.47 24.82 5.06
C ILE A 417 12.56 25.23 6.21
N ARG A 418 13.02 25.14 7.44
CA ARG A 418 12.33 25.69 8.61
C ARG A 418 13.00 27.00 8.98
N VAL A 419 12.26 28.11 9.00
CA VAL A 419 12.79 29.40 9.44
C VAL A 419 12.10 29.78 10.74
N ALA A 420 12.88 30.02 11.80
CA ALA A 420 12.34 30.48 13.07
C ALA A 420 11.63 31.83 12.92
N ALA A 421 10.58 32.05 13.72
CA ALA A 421 9.77 33.27 13.65
C ALA A 421 10.57 34.56 13.92
N ASP A 422 11.66 34.46 14.69
CA ASP A 422 12.60 35.55 14.99
C ASP A 422 13.80 35.61 14.03
N ARG A 423 13.91 34.63 13.11
CA ARG A 423 15.03 34.42 12.18
C ARG A 423 16.40 34.22 12.85
N SER A 424 16.45 33.86 14.12
CA SER A 424 17.72 33.54 14.77
C SER A 424 18.37 32.29 14.18
N HIS A 425 17.57 31.41 13.54
CA HIS A 425 18.05 30.29 12.75
C HIS A 425 17.10 29.92 11.59
N ALA A 426 17.67 29.30 10.55
CA ALA A 426 16.94 28.43 9.62
C ALA A 426 17.53 27.01 9.65
N GLU A 427 16.72 26.00 9.38
CA GLU A 427 17.12 24.60 9.29
C GLU A 427 16.76 24.04 7.91
N LEU A 428 17.73 23.48 7.21
CA LEU A 428 17.60 22.91 5.87
C LEU A 428 17.73 21.38 5.94
N GLN A 429 16.75 20.64 5.44
CA GLN A 429 16.76 19.19 5.44
C GLN A 429 16.57 18.61 4.04
N SER A 430 17.28 17.53 3.71
CA SER A 430 17.06 16.77 2.48
C SER A 430 16.65 15.32 2.78
N ASN A 431 15.63 14.83 2.08
CA ASN A 431 15.15 13.44 2.22
C ASN A 431 15.88 12.42 1.29
N GLY A 432 16.98 12.80 0.62
CA GLY A 432 17.92 11.83 0.03
C GLY A 432 17.69 11.39 -1.42
N GLY A 433 17.16 12.26 -2.30
CA GLY A 433 17.04 11.98 -3.75
C GLY A 433 18.24 12.46 -4.59
N ARG A 434 18.52 11.78 -5.72
CA ARG A 434 19.60 12.16 -6.68
C ARG A 434 19.42 13.55 -7.34
N TYR A 435 18.19 14.09 -7.35
CA TYR A 435 17.85 15.37 -7.99
C TYR A 435 18.15 16.61 -7.14
N ALA A 436 18.75 16.45 -5.95
CA ALA A 436 18.97 17.54 -5.00
C ALA A 436 20.23 18.40 -5.26
N LEU A 437 20.97 18.19 -6.35
CA LEU A 437 22.39 18.53 -6.42
C LEU A 437 22.73 19.94 -6.92
N ASP A 438 22.17 20.43 -8.03
CA ASP A 438 22.48 21.78 -8.55
C ASP A 438 21.65 22.87 -7.87
N ASP A 439 20.51 22.44 -7.36
CA ASP A 439 19.42 23.23 -6.84
C ASP A 439 19.69 23.70 -5.40
N GLY A 440 20.39 22.91 -4.59
CA GLY A 440 20.69 23.21 -3.19
C GLY A 440 21.64 24.39 -2.96
N GLY A 441 22.60 24.62 -3.88
CA GLY A 441 23.57 25.72 -3.76
C GLY A 441 22.92 27.10 -3.88
N MET A 442 22.11 27.31 -4.92
CA MET A 442 21.37 28.55 -5.14
C MET A 442 20.45 28.91 -3.97
N LEU A 443 19.85 27.89 -3.33
CA LEU A 443 18.97 28.09 -2.20
C LEU A 443 19.72 28.57 -0.95
N LEU A 444 20.89 28.00 -0.71
CA LEU A 444 21.73 28.38 0.42
C LEU A 444 22.29 29.81 0.25
N GLU A 445 22.67 30.19 -0.97
CA GLU A 445 23.06 31.56 -1.31
C GLU A 445 21.89 32.55 -1.12
N ALA A 446 20.70 32.21 -1.62
CA ALA A 446 19.49 33.02 -1.43
C ALA A 446 19.11 33.21 0.05
N LEU A 447 19.34 32.19 0.89
CA LEU A 447 19.11 32.27 2.34
C LEU A 447 20.16 33.14 3.04
N ALA A 448 21.42 33.09 2.59
CA ALA A 448 22.48 33.98 3.07
C ALA A 448 22.19 35.44 2.71
N ASP A 449 21.78 35.72 1.46
CA ASP A 449 21.40 37.06 0.98
C ASP A 449 20.15 37.62 1.69
N ALA A 450 19.27 36.74 2.17
CA ALA A 450 18.12 37.12 2.99
C ALA A 450 18.50 37.50 4.43
N GLY A 451 19.77 37.40 4.81
CA GLY A 451 20.31 37.80 6.11
C GLY A 451 19.94 36.86 7.25
N VAL A 452 19.87 35.55 7.00
CA VAL A 452 19.66 34.55 8.05
C VAL A 452 21.00 34.23 8.74
N PRO A 453 21.21 34.62 10.02
CA PRO A 453 22.53 34.60 10.68
C PRO A 453 23.03 33.21 11.08
N ARG A 454 22.16 32.20 11.16
CA ARG A 454 22.51 30.80 11.49
C ARG A 454 21.70 29.84 10.64
N LEU A 455 22.38 28.88 10.02
CA LEU A 455 21.75 27.88 9.17
C LEU A 455 22.15 26.48 9.62
N VAL A 456 21.21 25.64 10.01
CA VAL A 456 21.46 24.23 10.38
C VAL A 456 21.16 23.37 9.17
N VAL A 457 22.10 22.57 8.67
CA VAL A 457 21.86 21.68 7.50
C VAL A 457 21.88 20.23 7.95
N ARG A 458 20.76 19.53 7.81
CA ARG A 458 20.64 18.10 8.07
C ARG A 458 20.45 17.35 6.76
N SER A 459 21.52 16.71 6.30
CA SER A 459 21.46 15.93 5.07
C SER A 459 22.25 14.64 5.20
N PRO A 460 21.66 13.48 4.82
CA PRO A 460 22.41 12.24 4.70
C PRO A 460 23.40 12.27 3.51
N SER A 461 23.32 13.27 2.63
CA SER A 461 24.18 13.40 1.45
C SER A 461 25.53 14.05 1.81
N PRO A 462 26.67 13.35 1.65
CA PRO A 462 28.01 13.91 1.87
C PRO A 462 28.30 15.13 0.99
N ARG A 463 27.76 15.17 -0.25
CA ARG A 463 27.96 16.29 -1.17
C ARG A 463 27.20 17.55 -0.75
N THR A 464 25.97 17.40 -0.26
CA THR A 464 25.20 18.50 0.31
C THR A 464 25.93 19.13 1.50
N ARG A 465 26.54 18.29 2.35
CA ARG A 465 27.34 18.76 3.48
C ARG A 465 28.54 19.58 3.01
N ALA A 466 29.29 19.07 2.03
CA ALA A 466 30.42 19.78 1.45
C ALA A 466 30.03 21.14 0.80
N ALA A 467 28.87 21.21 0.14
CA ALA A 467 28.36 22.46 -0.42
C ALA A 467 27.98 23.48 0.67
N ALA A 468 27.34 23.01 1.76
CA ALA A 468 27.03 23.87 2.90
C ALA A 468 28.31 24.41 3.58
N GLU A 469 29.37 23.61 3.68
CA GLU A 469 30.66 24.03 4.27
C GLU A 469 31.36 25.15 3.48
N GLN A 470 31.08 25.31 2.18
CA GLN A 470 31.72 26.33 1.33
C GLN A 470 31.08 27.73 1.48
N ILE A 471 29.93 27.84 2.15
CA ILE A 471 29.18 29.10 2.28
C ILE A 471 29.68 29.83 3.52
N THR A 472 30.58 30.78 3.30
CA THR A 472 31.43 31.41 4.31
C THR A 472 30.76 32.50 5.16
N ALA A 473 29.57 32.98 4.78
CA ALA A 473 28.93 34.14 5.40
C ALA A 473 28.03 33.83 6.62
N THR A 474 27.75 32.56 6.92
CA THR A 474 26.74 32.16 7.90
C THR A 474 27.27 31.07 8.83
N LYS A 475 26.93 31.10 10.13
CA LYS A 475 27.32 30.02 11.05
C LYS A 475 26.50 28.77 10.72
N ILE A 476 27.13 27.82 10.01
CA ILE A 476 26.47 26.59 9.57
C ILE A 476 26.74 25.46 10.55
N GLU A 477 25.68 24.79 11.01
CA GLU A 477 25.79 23.61 11.88
C GLU A 477 25.24 22.39 11.13
N ILE A 478 26.09 21.37 10.95
CA ILE A 478 25.75 20.18 10.19
C ILE A 478 25.49 19.05 11.17
N LEU A 479 24.28 18.48 11.16
CA LEU A 479 23.88 17.41 12.07
C LEU A 479 23.52 16.15 11.28
N GLU A 480 23.99 15.00 11.77
CA GLU A 480 23.55 13.69 11.28
C GLU A 480 22.23 13.31 11.95
N GLY A 481 21.23 12.90 11.16
CA GLY A 481 19.98 12.36 11.69
C GLY A 481 18.81 12.38 10.71
N ARG A 482 17.85 11.47 10.91
CA ARG A 482 16.50 11.57 10.36
C ARG A 482 15.66 12.45 11.29
N PHE A 483 14.91 13.39 10.72
CA PHE A 483 14.00 14.24 11.49
C PHE A 483 12.62 13.58 11.56
N ASP A 484 11.99 13.67 12.73
CA ASP A 484 10.60 13.29 12.95
C ASP A 484 9.73 14.55 12.78
N PHE A 485 8.74 14.52 11.87
CA PHE A 485 8.10 15.73 11.31
C PHE A 485 7.41 16.65 12.35
N LEU A 486 7.08 16.12 13.53
CA LEU A 486 6.32 16.80 14.59
C LEU A 486 6.87 16.60 16.03
N GLY A 487 8.15 16.24 16.17
CA GLY A 487 8.84 16.33 17.47
C GLY A 487 8.99 17.76 17.96
#